data_AF-A0AAE3R3R0-F1
#
_entry.id   AF-A0AAE3R3R0-F1
#
_cell.length_a   1.000
_cell.length_b   1.000
_cell.length_c   1.000
_cell.angle_alpha   90.00
_cell.angle_beta   90.00
_cell.angle_gamma   90.00
#
_symmetry.space_group_name_H-M   'P 1'
#
loop_
_entity.id
_entity.type
_entity.pdbx_description
1 polymer ?
#
loop_
_entity_poly.entity_id
_entity_poly.type
_entity_poly.pdbx_seq_one_letter_code
_entity_poly.pdbx_strand_id
1 'polypeptide(L)'
;MKVIQIVLCITILAIWACSSDEKKEQSISKPPVAIEKRVDFSPSPADSLLTQLRPAKQTFQVKADTDQAITGKYGTFVFIPENSFVDASGHPVIGQVDIELVEVFSAGDFVSSRLQTISNGKLLQSEGMLYIDAKANGQSVTLAPDKQLRIELPILAKASGTSQTKIFSGTYDTRGNMNWEETGKLDNKLIPLPLEVFDYTYWTSYTVVSSNRDSSWYSIYDYNSGPDSTTFLNSKLQNTFIATREFEERFWYITAIGNRSTIHNTLDEHEEKIVWDPTIANAYLNNLDKDLWYCDSLAYIIIKSWAKKTNSHKYWYWNIQSADLEKKFEDFYKQRLTKVIDFAGVDPSKKDARQRLKKKGKTPKEIDEIMNAYTRQQQLITNHKNKQEAQKITQNSFVVAKLGWINCDQFYNDPKAKEANILASIHAPNSLGSSVSAVLILDDRHIALSGSNTKDSLYRFTGSSAPYTKLPIGEKATIIALAYQNKQPYMGMKPITISENGTYEINLKKSSTKEIQETLKNLK
;
A
#
# COMPACT_ATOMS: atom_id res chain seq x y z
N MET A 1 53.16 -15.08 -89.04
CA MET A 1 52.19 -13.95 -89.15
C MET A 1 51.42 -13.89 -87.84
N LYS A 2 51.82 -12.99 -86.95
CA LYS A 2 51.13 -11.75 -86.52
C LYS A 2 49.81 -12.01 -85.74
N VAL A 3 49.52 -11.46 -84.56
CA VAL A 3 50.18 -10.59 -83.55
C VAL A 3 49.16 -10.46 -82.39
N ILE A 4 49.59 -10.65 -81.13
CA ILE A 4 49.46 -9.81 -79.89
C ILE A 4 48.04 -9.31 -79.49
N GLN A 5 47.47 -9.66 -78.32
CA GLN A 5 47.66 -9.14 -76.92
C GLN A 5 47.11 -7.71 -76.64
N ILE A 6 46.41 -7.56 -75.49
CA ILE A 6 46.46 -6.41 -74.52
C ILE A 6 45.77 -5.09 -74.99
N VAL A 7 45.17 -4.19 -74.19
CA VAL A 7 44.57 -4.09 -72.84
C VAL A 7 44.24 -2.58 -72.63
N LEU A 8 43.30 -2.26 -71.73
CA LEU A 8 43.12 -1.02 -70.92
C LEU A 8 42.62 0.35 -71.49
N CYS A 9 41.73 0.94 -70.64
CA CYS A 9 41.61 2.36 -70.22
C CYS A 9 41.08 3.40 -71.24
N ILE A 10 40.19 4.37 -70.91
CA ILE A 10 40.20 5.39 -69.84
C ILE A 10 38.78 5.95 -69.58
N THR A 11 38.58 6.38 -68.33
CA THR A 11 37.52 7.12 -67.61
C THR A 11 36.96 8.42 -68.21
N ILE A 12 35.74 8.85 -67.80
CA ILE A 12 35.45 10.05 -66.94
C ILE A 12 33.91 10.30 -66.78
N LEU A 13 33.55 10.74 -65.57
CA LEU A 13 32.22 11.07 -65.01
C LEU A 13 31.43 12.19 -65.73
N ALA A 14 30.09 12.14 -65.62
CA ALA A 14 29.27 13.28 -65.16
C ALA A 14 27.82 12.89 -64.76
N ILE A 15 27.53 13.04 -63.46
CA ILE A 15 26.29 13.56 -62.81
C ILE A 15 24.93 13.07 -63.35
N TRP A 16 24.22 12.28 -62.53
CA TRP A 16 22.76 12.14 -62.62
C TRP A 16 22.10 12.47 -61.27
N ALA A 17 21.20 13.44 -61.31
CA ALA A 17 20.31 13.80 -60.22
C ALA A 17 19.30 12.65 -60.00
N CYS A 18 19.27 12.08 -58.80
CA CYS A 18 18.20 11.19 -58.37
C CYS A 18 17.16 11.99 -57.58
N SER A 19 15.93 12.01 -58.08
CA SER A 19 14.75 12.40 -57.31
C SER A 19 14.49 11.36 -56.22
N SER A 20 14.42 11.81 -54.97
CA SER A 20 14.02 10.98 -53.83
C SER A 20 12.49 10.84 -53.82
N ASP A 21 11.99 9.67 -54.24
CA ASP A 21 10.61 9.28 -53.95
C ASP A 21 10.51 8.91 -52.46
N GLU A 22 9.95 9.82 -51.66
CA GLU A 22 9.48 9.51 -50.31
C GLU A 22 8.31 8.52 -50.39
N LYS A 23 8.55 7.28 -49.96
CA LYS A 23 7.46 6.35 -49.64
C LYS A 23 6.67 6.92 -48.46
N LYS A 24 5.46 7.42 -48.74
CA LYS A 24 4.43 7.65 -47.72
C LYS A 24 4.16 6.34 -46.99
N GLU A 25 4.65 6.20 -45.75
CA GLU A 25 4.12 5.23 -44.81
C GLU A 25 2.63 5.53 -44.61
N GLN A 26 1.77 4.64 -45.11
CA GLN A 26 0.36 4.63 -44.71
C GLN A 26 0.33 4.37 -43.20
N SER A 27 -0.12 5.37 -42.43
CA SER A 27 -0.42 5.19 -41.01
C SER A 27 -1.54 4.17 -40.87
N ILE A 28 -1.18 2.93 -40.54
CA ILE A 28 -2.16 1.94 -40.09
C ILE A 28 -2.72 2.49 -38.78
N SER A 29 -3.92 3.08 -38.81
CA SER A 29 -4.59 3.54 -37.59
C SER A 29 -4.75 2.33 -36.68
N LYS A 30 -4.11 2.37 -35.49
CA LYS A 30 -4.32 1.35 -34.48
C LYS A 30 -5.83 1.25 -34.19
N PRO A 31 -6.37 0.05 -33.96
CA PRO A 31 -7.79 -0.08 -33.62
C PRO A 31 -8.09 0.79 -32.39
N PRO A 32 -9.31 1.38 -32.31
CA PRO A 32 -9.69 2.23 -31.19
C PRO A 32 -9.46 1.52 -29.86
N VAL A 33 -8.85 2.21 -28.91
CA VAL A 33 -8.69 1.70 -27.54
C VAL A 33 -9.90 2.19 -26.74
N ALA A 34 -10.69 1.25 -26.21
CA ALA A 34 -11.85 1.62 -25.42
C ALA A 34 -11.40 2.38 -24.16
N ILE A 35 -11.83 3.64 -24.04
CA ILE A 35 -11.70 4.38 -22.78
C ILE A 35 -12.68 3.74 -21.80
N GLU A 36 -12.13 3.00 -20.83
CA GLU A 36 -12.94 2.34 -19.82
C GLU A 36 -13.75 3.38 -19.05
N LYS A 37 -15.07 3.18 -19.00
CA LYS A 37 -15.95 4.02 -18.19
C LYS A 37 -15.61 3.81 -16.72
N ARG A 38 -15.08 4.85 -16.09
CA ARG A 38 -14.78 4.87 -14.65
C ARG A 38 -16.07 5.12 -13.88
N VAL A 39 -16.30 4.34 -12.84
CA VAL A 39 -17.36 4.64 -11.88
C VAL A 39 -16.85 5.76 -10.95
N ASP A 40 -17.65 6.81 -10.76
CA ASP A 40 -17.35 7.90 -9.83
C ASP A 40 -17.74 7.47 -8.39
N PHE A 41 -18.03 8.41 -7.49
CA PHE A 41 -18.67 8.10 -6.21
C PHE A 41 -20.08 7.52 -6.38
N SER A 42 -20.42 6.50 -5.58
CA SER A 42 -21.73 5.83 -5.61
C SER A 42 -22.89 6.84 -5.43
N PRO A 43 -23.82 6.94 -6.39
CA PRO A 43 -24.93 7.90 -6.32
C PRO A 43 -25.81 7.67 -5.09
N SER A 44 -26.26 8.73 -4.45
CA SER A 44 -27.10 8.69 -3.25
C SER A 44 -28.10 9.83 -3.23
N PRO A 45 -29.31 9.59 -2.72
CA PRO A 45 -30.24 10.67 -2.40
C PRO A 45 -29.68 11.73 -1.42
N ALA A 46 -28.63 11.40 -0.65
CA ALA A 46 -27.91 12.35 0.21
C ALA A 46 -26.72 13.04 -0.49
N ASP A 47 -26.54 12.88 -1.81
CA ASP A 47 -25.34 13.33 -2.55
C ASP A 47 -25.02 14.81 -2.40
N SER A 48 -26.04 15.68 -2.26
CA SER A 48 -25.80 17.11 -2.03
C SER A 48 -25.03 17.39 -0.74
N LEU A 49 -25.24 16.58 0.31
CA LEU A 49 -24.46 16.63 1.54
C LEU A 49 -23.14 15.88 1.38
N LEU A 50 -23.17 14.65 0.82
CA LEU A 50 -21.97 13.83 0.69
C LEU A 50 -20.88 14.51 -0.14
N THR A 51 -21.25 15.24 -1.20
CA THR A 51 -20.30 16.02 -2.02
C THR A 51 -19.53 17.06 -1.19
N GLN A 52 -20.12 17.59 -0.12
CA GLN A 52 -19.46 18.54 0.79
C GLN A 52 -18.58 17.84 1.84
N LEU A 53 -18.80 16.54 2.08
CA LEU A 53 -18.12 15.76 3.12
C LEU A 53 -17.03 14.84 2.57
N ARG A 54 -17.11 14.46 1.28
CA ARG A 54 -16.16 13.56 0.61
C ARG A 54 -14.73 14.13 0.66
N PRO A 55 -13.70 13.27 0.67
CA PRO A 55 -12.34 13.71 0.47
C PRO A 55 -12.20 14.52 -0.82
N ALA A 56 -11.45 15.62 -0.74
CA ALA A 56 -11.27 16.52 -1.86
C ALA A 56 -10.45 15.84 -2.98
N LYS A 57 -10.83 16.10 -4.23
CA LYS A 57 -10.04 15.74 -5.41
C LYS A 57 -8.75 16.55 -5.43
N GLN A 58 -7.63 15.88 -5.56
CA GLN A 58 -6.31 16.47 -5.76
C GLN A 58 -5.98 16.43 -7.24
N THR A 59 -5.45 17.52 -7.80
CA THR A 59 -5.11 17.61 -9.23
C THR A 59 -3.63 17.86 -9.41
N PHE A 60 -3.01 17.12 -10.32
CA PHE A 60 -1.60 17.22 -10.67
C PHE A 60 -1.46 17.39 -12.18
N GLN A 61 -0.48 18.18 -12.62
CA GLN A 61 -0.14 18.29 -14.04
C GLN A 61 1.18 17.56 -14.27
N VAL A 62 1.17 16.58 -15.17
CA VAL A 62 2.34 15.75 -15.48
C VAL A 62 2.62 15.78 -16.99
N LYS A 63 3.87 15.54 -17.38
CA LYS A 63 4.23 15.42 -18.80
C LYS A 63 4.23 13.96 -19.23
N ALA A 64 3.51 13.64 -20.31
CA ALA A 64 3.35 12.27 -20.79
C ALA A 64 4.63 11.66 -21.39
N ASP A 65 5.58 12.48 -21.85
CA ASP A 65 6.78 12.08 -22.59
C ASP A 65 7.99 11.77 -21.70
N THR A 66 7.84 11.87 -20.37
CA THR A 66 8.90 11.62 -19.39
C THR A 66 8.35 10.84 -18.21
N ASP A 67 9.23 10.22 -17.43
CA ASP A 67 8.85 9.60 -16.16
C ASP A 67 8.36 10.66 -15.17
N GLN A 68 7.23 10.39 -14.53
CA GLN A 68 6.57 11.30 -13.62
C GLN A 68 6.30 10.61 -12.29
N ALA A 69 6.28 11.39 -11.21
CA ALA A 69 5.84 10.94 -9.92
C ALA A 69 5.01 12.01 -9.22
N ILE A 70 3.92 11.58 -8.59
CA ILE A 70 3.07 12.45 -7.78
C ILE A 70 2.96 11.88 -6.37
N THR A 71 2.65 12.75 -5.40
CA THR A 71 2.39 12.33 -4.03
C THR A 71 1.15 13.03 -3.51
N GLY A 72 0.17 12.22 -3.13
CA GLY A 72 -1.05 12.67 -2.50
C GLY A 72 -0.78 13.26 -1.11
N LYS A 73 -1.70 14.10 -0.66
CA LYS A 73 -1.66 14.77 0.65
C LYS A 73 -1.53 13.78 1.81
N TYR A 74 -2.07 12.57 1.67
CA TYR A 74 -2.02 11.55 2.71
C TYR A 74 -0.86 10.56 2.55
N GLY A 75 0.00 10.78 1.55
CA GLY A 75 1.26 10.05 1.39
C GLY A 75 1.26 8.98 0.31
N THR A 76 0.14 8.79 -0.42
CA THR A 76 0.12 7.90 -1.59
C THR A 76 1.13 8.38 -2.61
N PHE A 77 2.05 7.52 -3.00
CA PHE A 77 3.00 7.80 -4.06
C PHE A 77 2.56 7.06 -5.32
N VAL A 78 2.54 7.77 -6.46
CA VAL A 78 2.21 7.19 -7.76
C VAL A 78 3.33 7.52 -8.72
N PHE A 79 3.96 6.48 -9.26
CA PHE A 79 4.91 6.58 -10.36
C PHE A 79 4.21 6.25 -11.68
N ILE A 80 4.42 7.14 -12.65
CA ILE A 80 3.81 7.13 -13.96
C ILE A 80 4.96 7.07 -14.98
N PRO A 81 5.21 5.91 -15.60
CA PRO A 81 6.25 5.80 -16.63
C PRO A 81 6.02 6.74 -17.82
N GLU A 82 7.08 7.10 -18.53
CA GLU A 82 6.96 7.80 -19.81
C GLU A 82 6.05 7.03 -20.78
N ASN A 83 5.31 7.76 -21.60
CA ASN A 83 4.37 7.28 -22.60
C ASN A 83 3.26 6.37 -22.03
N SER A 84 2.82 6.65 -20.80
CA SER A 84 1.79 5.85 -20.12
C SER A 84 0.38 6.02 -20.69
N PHE A 85 0.07 7.10 -21.40
CA PHE A 85 -1.31 7.44 -21.76
C PHE A 85 -1.57 7.38 -23.26
N VAL A 86 -2.76 6.89 -23.63
CA VAL A 86 -3.31 6.91 -24.99
C VAL A 86 -4.70 7.52 -25.02
N ASP A 87 -5.05 8.16 -26.14
CA ASP A 87 -6.39 8.67 -26.40
C ASP A 87 -7.37 7.56 -26.83
N ALA A 88 -8.63 7.93 -27.09
CA ALA A 88 -9.68 6.99 -27.53
C ALA A 88 -9.39 6.35 -28.91
N SER A 89 -8.51 6.96 -29.70
CA SER A 89 -8.04 6.42 -30.99
C SER A 89 -6.81 5.51 -30.82
N GLY A 90 -6.29 5.34 -29.60
CA GLY A 90 -5.09 4.56 -29.32
C GLY A 90 -3.78 5.29 -29.66
N HIS A 91 -3.82 6.60 -29.92
CA HIS A 91 -2.61 7.38 -30.15
C HIS A 91 -1.96 7.77 -28.82
N PRO A 92 -0.62 7.70 -28.72
CA PRO A 92 0.10 8.21 -27.55
C PRO A 92 -0.24 9.67 -27.28
N VAL A 93 -0.55 9.98 -26.03
CA VAL A 93 -0.74 11.36 -25.58
C VAL A 93 0.62 12.03 -25.45
N ILE A 94 0.75 13.23 -26.00
CA ILE A 94 1.96 14.04 -25.94
C ILE A 94 1.68 15.31 -25.14
N GLY A 95 2.65 15.77 -24.35
CA GLY A 95 2.54 16.99 -23.57
C GLY A 95 1.86 16.77 -22.23
N GLN A 96 0.99 17.70 -21.83
CA GLN A 96 0.44 17.74 -20.48
C GLN A 96 -0.75 16.77 -20.31
N VAL A 97 -0.77 16.10 -19.16
CA VAL A 97 -1.89 15.29 -18.66
C VAL A 97 -2.25 15.77 -17.26
N ASP A 98 -3.53 16.01 -17.03
CA ASP A 98 -4.09 16.33 -15.74
C ASP A 98 -4.47 15.01 -15.03
N ILE A 99 -3.88 14.76 -13.87
CA ILE A 99 -4.15 13.59 -13.02
C ILE A 99 -5.05 14.02 -11.87
N GLU A 100 -6.16 13.32 -11.67
CA GLU A 100 -7.02 13.47 -10.49
C GLU A 100 -6.74 12.31 -9.53
N LEU A 101 -6.55 12.60 -8.23
CA LEU A 101 -6.34 11.63 -7.16
C LEU A 101 -7.28 11.91 -5.98
N VAL A 102 -7.94 10.87 -5.48
CA VAL A 102 -8.69 10.88 -4.21
C VAL A 102 -8.12 9.79 -3.32
N GLU A 103 -7.87 10.10 -2.05
CA GLU A 103 -7.40 9.15 -1.04
C GLU A 103 -8.49 8.97 0.01
N VAL A 104 -8.80 7.72 0.38
CA VAL A 104 -9.88 7.35 1.29
C VAL A 104 -9.31 6.34 2.30
N PHE A 105 -9.03 6.81 3.51
CA PHE A 105 -8.27 6.04 4.52
C PHE A 105 -8.94 5.93 5.89
N SER A 106 -9.95 6.74 6.18
CA SER A 106 -10.67 6.69 7.44
C SER A 106 -12.08 6.11 7.30
N ALA A 107 -12.63 5.58 8.39
CA ALA A 107 -14.03 5.16 8.44
C ALA A 107 -15.00 6.30 8.06
N GLY A 108 -14.67 7.54 8.45
CA GLY A 108 -15.41 8.73 8.04
C GLY A 108 -15.42 8.94 6.52
N ASP A 109 -14.30 8.68 5.85
CA ASP A 109 -14.19 8.76 4.38
C ASP A 109 -15.02 7.65 3.70
N PHE A 110 -15.06 6.44 4.27
CA PHE A 110 -15.91 5.36 3.76
C PHE A 110 -17.39 5.75 3.80
N VAL A 111 -17.84 6.36 4.91
CA VAL A 111 -19.21 6.85 5.08
C VAL A 111 -19.52 7.97 4.09
N SER A 112 -18.68 9.00 4.00
CA SER A 112 -18.92 10.16 3.13
C SER A 112 -18.82 9.81 1.63
N SER A 113 -18.01 8.82 1.29
CA SER A 113 -17.81 8.35 -0.08
C SER A 113 -18.73 7.20 -0.50
N ARG A 114 -19.49 6.62 0.45
CA ARG A 114 -20.33 5.42 0.26
C ARG A 114 -19.54 4.26 -0.37
N LEU A 115 -18.36 4.01 0.18
CA LEU A 115 -17.50 2.90 -0.22
C LEU A 115 -17.67 1.79 0.81
N GLN A 116 -18.48 0.79 0.46
CA GLN A 116 -18.59 -0.43 1.25
C GLN A 116 -17.40 -1.35 0.97
N THR A 117 -17.04 -2.20 1.92
CA THR A 117 -15.90 -3.12 1.82
C THR A 117 -16.35 -4.54 1.46
N ILE A 118 -17.01 -4.69 0.30
CA ILE A 118 -17.54 -5.99 -0.17
C ILE A 118 -16.93 -6.36 -1.52
N SER A 119 -16.49 -7.60 -1.64
CA SER A 119 -16.09 -8.24 -2.89
C SER A 119 -16.91 -9.50 -3.13
N ASN A 120 -17.86 -9.44 -4.07
CA ASN A 120 -18.64 -10.59 -4.54
C ASN A 120 -19.22 -11.44 -3.38
N GLY A 121 -19.83 -10.76 -2.41
CA GLY A 121 -20.44 -11.37 -1.23
C GLY A 121 -19.48 -11.79 -0.12
N LYS A 122 -18.22 -11.34 -0.16
CA LYS A 122 -17.23 -11.51 0.91
C LYS A 122 -16.83 -10.15 1.45
N LEU A 123 -16.57 -10.10 2.76
CA LEU A 123 -16.16 -8.89 3.44
C LEU A 123 -14.66 -8.65 3.27
N LEU A 124 -14.30 -7.40 3.05
CA LEU A 124 -12.94 -6.91 3.02
C LEU A 124 -12.69 -6.07 4.26
N GLN A 125 -11.49 -6.21 4.83
CA GLN A 125 -10.94 -5.31 5.83
C GLN A 125 -9.94 -4.39 5.14
N SER A 126 -10.17 -3.08 5.23
CA SER A 126 -9.46 -2.14 4.36
C SER A 126 -8.11 -1.67 4.88
N GLU A 127 -7.11 -1.63 3.98
CA GLU A 127 -5.81 -0.98 4.21
C GLU A 127 -5.63 0.28 3.35
N GLY A 128 -6.64 0.65 2.56
CA GLY A 128 -6.74 1.94 1.90
C GLY A 128 -7.35 1.86 0.51
N MET A 129 -8.16 2.88 0.20
CA MET A 129 -8.81 3.07 -1.09
C MET A 129 -8.32 4.35 -1.75
N LEU A 130 -8.24 4.34 -3.07
CA LEU A 130 -7.99 5.55 -3.85
C LEU A 130 -8.78 5.56 -5.15
N TYR A 131 -9.00 6.74 -5.69
CA TYR A 131 -9.46 6.95 -7.06
C TYR A 131 -8.37 7.67 -7.83
N ILE A 132 -8.04 7.20 -9.03
CA ILE A 132 -7.12 7.88 -9.94
C ILE A 132 -7.72 8.01 -11.34
N ASP A 133 -7.63 9.19 -11.93
CA ASP A 133 -8.13 9.50 -13.27
C ASP A 133 -7.12 10.39 -14.00
N ALA A 134 -7.23 10.45 -15.32
CA ALA A 134 -6.31 11.18 -16.19
C ALA A 134 -7.06 11.77 -17.38
N LYS A 135 -6.78 13.04 -17.68
CA LYS A 135 -7.31 13.77 -18.84
C LYS A 135 -6.21 14.49 -19.59
N ALA A 136 -6.33 14.56 -20.90
CA ALA A 136 -5.49 15.40 -21.76
C ALA A 136 -6.40 16.33 -22.56
N ASN A 137 -6.09 17.64 -22.56
CA ASN A 137 -6.93 18.66 -23.22
C ASN A 137 -8.42 18.57 -22.82
N GLY A 138 -8.69 18.27 -21.55
CA GLY A 138 -10.05 18.08 -21.01
C GLY A 138 -10.75 16.77 -21.39
N GLN A 139 -10.13 15.90 -22.21
CA GLN A 139 -10.68 14.61 -22.62
C GLN A 139 -10.07 13.46 -21.81
N SER A 140 -10.89 12.47 -21.45
CA SER A 140 -10.41 11.27 -20.74
C SER A 140 -9.44 10.46 -21.59
N VAL A 141 -8.34 10.03 -20.96
CA VAL A 141 -7.31 9.16 -21.56
C VAL A 141 -7.19 7.89 -20.73
N THR A 142 -6.67 6.81 -21.32
CA THR A 142 -6.44 5.53 -20.64
C THR A 142 -4.96 5.18 -20.65
N LEU A 143 -4.58 4.15 -19.87
CA LEU A 143 -3.22 3.64 -19.90
C LEU A 143 -2.96 2.88 -21.21
N ALA A 144 -1.76 3.03 -21.76
CA ALA A 144 -1.32 2.24 -22.91
C ALA A 144 -1.30 0.74 -22.52
N PRO A 145 -1.60 -0.19 -23.46
CA PRO A 145 -1.75 -1.61 -23.13
C PRO A 145 -0.54 -2.28 -22.46
N ASP A 146 0.66 -1.76 -22.70
CA ASP A 146 1.93 -2.26 -22.16
C ASP A 146 2.42 -1.47 -20.94
N LYS A 147 1.61 -0.53 -20.43
CA LYS A 147 1.97 0.38 -19.33
C LYS A 147 1.15 0.12 -18.09
N GLN A 148 1.79 0.35 -16.94
CA GLN A 148 1.18 0.24 -15.63
C GLN A 148 1.64 1.41 -14.77
N LEU A 149 0.75 1.89 -13.90
CA LEU A 149 1.15 2.80 -12.83
C LEU A 149 1.64 1.97 -11.65
N ARG A 150 2.67 2.46 -10.96
CA ARG A 150 3.06 1.90 -9.67
C ARG A 150 2.55 2.78 -8.56
N ILE A 151 1.92 2.16 -7.58
CA ILE A 151 1.29 2.82 -6.44
C ILE A 151 1.92 2.29 -5.16
N GLU A 152 2.18 3.20 -4.22
CA GLU A 152 2.61 2.90 -2.85
C GLU A 152 1.65 3.63 -1.88
N LEU A 153 0.88 2.86 -1.10
CA LEU A 153 -0.11 3.39 -0.15
C LEU A 153 0.45 3.54 1.26
N PRO A 154 0.28 4.68 1.96
CA PRO A 154 0.80 4.87 3.31
C PRO A 154 0.39 3.73 4.25
N ILE A 155 1.26 3.34 5.18
CA ILE A 155 0.91 2.33 6.20
C ILE A 155 -0.16 2.95 7.11
N LEU A 156 -1.40 2.50 6.96
CA LEU A 156 -2.47 2.74 7.92
C LEU A 156 -2.21 1.81 9.12
N ALA A 157 -2.23 2.36 10.34
CA ALA A 157 -1.61 1.76 11.53
C ALA A 157 -1.90 0.25 11.75
N LYS A 158 -0.84 -0.51 12.07
CA LYS A 158 -0.84 -1.90 12.59
C LYS A 158 -1.69 -2.91 11.80
N ALA A 159 -1.44 -3.06 10.50
CA ALA A 159 -1.69 -4.36 9.88
C ALA A 159 -0.75 -5.38 10.56
N SER A 160 -1.33 -6.25 11.40
CA SER A 160 -0.62 -7.38 11.98
C SER A 160 -0.06 -8.24 10.85
N GLY A 161 1.21 -8.60 10.97
CA GLY A 161 2.00 -9.29 9.95
C GLY A 161 1.27 -10.42 9.18
N THR A 162 1.74 -10.60 7.95
CA THR A 162 1.14 -11.39 6.85
C THR A 162 -0.04 -10.70 6.18
N SER A 163 0.22 -9.57 5.53
CA SER A 163 -0.79 -9.05 4.63
C SER A 163 -1.00 -10.09 3.50
N GLN A 164 -2.13 -10.80 3.55
CA GLN A 164 -2.71 -11.48 2.40
C GLN A 164 -3.44 -10.45 1.53
N THR A 165 -2.93 -9.21 1.53
CA THR A 165 -3.53 -8.06 0.91
C THR A 165 -3.54 -8.25 -0.60
N LYS A 166 -4.68 -7.91 -1.16
CA LYS A 166 -4.98 -8.02 -2.57
C LYS A 166 -5.38 -6.65 -3.10
N ILE A 167 -5.25 -6.53 -4.41
CA ILE A 167 -5.65 -5.32 -5.13
C ILE A 167 -6.98 -5.58 -5.80
N PHE A 168 -7.88 -4.61 -5.69
CA PHE A 168 -9.21 -4.67 -6.25
C PHE A 168 -9.50 -3.42 -7.09
N SER A 169 -10.37 -3.57 -8.07
CA SER A 169 -10.99 -2.46 -8.80
C SER A 169 -12.46 -2.30 -8.42
N GLY A 170 -12.94 -1.06 -8.35
CA GLY A 170 -14.33 -0.77 -8.01
C GLY A 170 -15.27 -0.80 -9.21
N THR A 171 -16.41 -1.49 -9.07
CA THR A 171 -17.56 -1.48 -9.99
C THR A 171 -18.84 -1.25 -9.18
N TYR A 172 -19.96 -0.93 -9.84
CA TYR A 172 -21.25 -0.89 -9.15
C TYR A 172 -21.97 -2.23 -9.27
N ASP A 173 -22.52 -2.71 -8.16
CA ASP A 173 -23.48 -3.81 -8.17
C ASP A 173 -24.82 -3.38 -8.78
N THR A 174 -25.73 -4.34 -8.96
CA THR A 174 -27.08 -4.11 -9.52
C THR A 174 -27.95 -3.19 -8.67
N ARG A 175 -27.51 -2.85 -7.45
CA ARG A 175 -28.19 -1.97 -6.49
C ARG A 175 -27.53 -0.58 -6.41
N GLY A 176 -26.50 -0.33 -7.22
CA GLY A 176 -25.77 0.93 -7.25
C GLY A 176 -24.80 1.14 -6.09
N ASN A 177 -24.40 0.07 -5.38
CA ASN A 177 -23.36 0.14 -4.36
C ASN A 177 -22.01 -0.30 -4.93
N MET A 178 -20.93 0.22 -4.36
CA MET A 178 -19.57 -0.19 -4.71
C MET A 178 -19.35 -1.68 -4.45
N ASN A 179 -18.87 -2.42 -5.43
CA ASN A 179 -18.38 -3.79 -5.30
C ASN A 179 -16.93 -3.84 -5.79
N TRP A 180 -16.11 -4.58 -5.06
CA TRP A 180 -14.69 -4.71 -5.35
C TRP A 180 -14.42 -6.03 -6.07
N GLU A 181 -13.75 -5.96 -7.21
CA GLU A 181 -13.32 -7.12 -7.99
C GLU A 181 -11.81 -7.30 -7.84
N GLU A 182 -11.36 -8.50 -7.46
CA GLU A 182 -9.94 -8.80 -7.29
C GLU A 182 -9.21 -8.71 -8.64
N THR A 183 -8.21 -7.82 -8.72
CA THR A 183 -7.43 -7.57 -9.94
C THR A 183 -5.94 -7.89 -9.79
N GLY A 184 -5.45 -8.04 -8.56
CA GLY A 184 -4.05 -8.32 -8.32
C GLY A 184 -3.69 -8.56 -6.87
N LYS A 185 -2.39 -8.45 -6.59
CA LYS A 185 -1.78 -8.62 -5.28
C LYS A 185 -0.65 -7.62 -5.11
N LEU A 186 -0.17 -7.46 -3.88
CA LEU A 186 1.05 -6.70 -3.61
C LEU A 186 2.25 -7.30 -4.35
N ASP A 187 3.16 -6.43 -4.75
CA ASP A 187 4.44 -6.85 -5.30
C ASP A 187 5.30 -7.45 -4.18
N ASN A 188 5.99 -8.54 -4.49
CA ASN A 188 6.97 -9.13 -3.59
C ASN A 188 8.39 -8.62 -3.82
N LYS A 189 8.58 -7.75 -4.82
CA LYS A 189 9.87 -7.10 -5.10
C LYS A 189 10.09 -5.92 -4.17
N LEU A 190 11.29 -5.84 -3.63
CA LEU A 190 11.65 -4.80 -2.66
C LEU A 190 12.23 -3.57 -3.35
N ILE A 191 11.84 -2.39 -2.89
CA ILE A 191 12.39 -1.12 -3.32
C ILE A 191 13.52 -0.74 -2.35
N PRO A 192 14.79 -0.67 -2.79
CA PRO A 192 15.86 -0.22 -1.93
C PRO A 192 15.71 1.28 -1.67
N LEU A 193 15.78 1.69 -0.40
CA LEU A 193 15.75 3.09 0.02
C LEU A 193 17.16 3.56 0.43
N PRO A 194 17.41 4.88 0.54
CA PRO A 194 18.69 5.38 1.06
C PRO A 194 18.88 4.93 2.51
N LEU A 195 20.02 4.34 2.88
CA LEU A 195 20.23 3.78 4.23
C LEU A 195 20.00 4.79 5.37
N GLU A 196 20.31 6.07 5.14
CA GLU A 196 20.14 7.17 6.09
C GLU A 196 18.69 7.42 6.54
N VAL A 197 17.68 6.88 5.86
CA VAL A 197 16.26 7.02 6.25
C VAL A 197 15.81 5.98 7.27
N PHE A 198 16.66 5.01 7.59
CA PHE A 198 16.39 3.95 8.57
C PHE A 198 17.10 4.26 9.89
N ASP A 199 16.45 3.90 11.00
CA ASP A 199 17.07 3.98 12.32
C ASP A 199 17.44 2.59 12.80
N TYR A 200 18.71 2.26 12.57
CA TYR A 200 19.36 1.08 13.12
C TYR A 200 20.18 1.40 14.38
N THR A 201 20.05 2.61 14.94
CA THR A 201 20.82 3.08 16.10
C THR A 201 20.12 2.80 17.44
N TYR A 202 18.80 2.59 17.43
CA TYR A 202 17.98 2.66 18.64
C TYR A 202 18.15 1.56 19.71
N TRP A 203 19.08 0.62 19.59
CA TRP A 203 19.23 -0.47 20.58
C TRP A 203 20.68 -0.88 20.88
N THR A 204 21.66 -0.03 20.57
CA THR A 204 23.09 -0.36 20.74
C THR A 204 23.74 0.22 22.00
N SER A 205 23.02 1.02 22.79
CA SER A 205 23.48 1.49 24.10
C SER A 205 22.32 2.10 24.90
N TYR A 206 21.86 1.43 25.95
CA TYR A 206 21.08 2.08 27.02
C TYR A 206 21.76 1.75 28.35
N THR A 207 22.24 2.74 29.07
CA THR A 207 22.71 2.55 30.45
C THR A 207 21.51 2.72 31.37
N VAL A 208 21.03 1.64 32.00
CA VAL A 208 20.03 1.76 33.06
C VAL A 208 20.77 1.93 34.37
N VAL A 209 20.67 3.12 34.97
CA VAL A 209 21.08 3.36 36.36
C VAL A 209 19.83 3.22 37.23
N SER A 210 19.66 2.07 37.87
CA SER A 210 18.64 1.92 38.91
C SER A 210 19.28 2.18 40.27
N SER A 211 18.82 3.20 40.99
CA SER A 211 19.13 3.39 42.41
C SER A 211 17.94 2.94 43.26
N ASN A 212 18.16 1.97 44.14
CA ASN A 212 17.23 1.69 45.23
C ASN A 212 17.52 2.67 46.36
N ARG A 213 16.48 3.37 46.86
CA ARG A 213 16.64 4.41 47.89
C ARG A 213 17.07 3.89 49.28
N ASP A 214 17.14 2.56 49.48
CA ASP A 214 17.42 1.94 50.78
C ASP A 214 18.62 0.95 50.79
N SER A 215 19.37 0.82 49.69
CA SER A 215 20.56 -0.05 49.65
C SER A 215 21.71 0.62 48.90
N SER A 216 22.89 0.67 49.50
CA SER A 216 24.12 1.29 48.97
C SER A 216 24.75 0.56 47.76
N TRP A 217 23.94 -0.07 46.93
CA TRP A 217 24.35 -0.80 45.73
C TRP A 217 23.83 -0.06 44.49
N TYR A 218 24.73 0.27 43.57
CA TYR A 218 24.39 0.77 42.24
C TYR A 218 24.45 -0.40 41.25
N SER A 219 23.35 -0.70 40.57
CA SER A 219 23.38 -1.55 39.38
C SER A 219 23.58 -0.63 38.16
N ILE A 220 24.75 -0.67 37.55
CA ILE A 220 24.98 -0.10 36.23
C ILE A 220 24.82 -1.25 35.24
N TYR A 221 23.70 -1.28 34.52
CA TYR A 221 23.58 -2.20 33.38
C TYR A 221 24.16 -1.51 32.16
N ASP A 222 25.37 -1.93 31.75
CA ASP A 222 25.97 -1.48 30.50
C ASP A 222 25.50 -2.40 29.36
N TYR A 223 24.42 -2.01 28.66
CA TYR A 223 23.89 -2.74 27.51
C TYR A 223 24.67 -2.42 26.21
N ASN A 224 26.01 -2.47 26.26
CA ASN A 224 26.88 -2.32 25.10
C ASN A 224 27.00 -3.63 24.30
N SER A 225 25.89 -4.34 24.10
CA SER A 225 25.86 -5.66 23.49
C SER A 225 24.70 -5.80 22.49
N GLY A 226 24.50 -4.78 21.64
CA GLY A 226 23.81 -4.93 20.36
C GLY A 226 24.81 -5.15 19.21
N PRO A 227 24.38 -5.46 17.98
CA PRO A 227 25.26 -5.27 16.84
C PRO A 227 25.64 -3.79 16.83
N ASP A 228 26.91 -3.43 16.70
CA ASP A 228 27.25 -2.02 16.50
C ASP A 228 26.39 -1.50 15.33
N SER A 229 25.59 -0.46 15.57
CA SER A 229 24.59 0.05 14.63
C SER A 229 25.25 0.48 13.31
N THR A 230 26.55 0.76 13.38
CA THR A 230 27.44 0.96 12.23
C THR A 230 27.45 -0.21 11.24
N THR A 231 27.20 -1.44 11.68
CA THR A 231 27.16 -2.65 10.83
C THR A 231 26.03 -2.55 9.82
N PHE A 232 24.83 -2.18 10.27
CA PHE A 232 23.64 -2.07 9.41
C PHE A 232 23.54 -0.73 8.67
N LEU A 233 24.30 0.27 9.10
CA LEU A 233 24.46 1.56 8.40
C LEU A 233 25.68 1.58 7.45
N ASN A 234 26.31 0.43 7.21
CA ASN A 234 27.42 0.31 6.29
C ASN A 234 26.97 0.59 4.84
N SER A 235 27.62 1.53 4.16
CA SER A 235 27.27 1.91 2.78
C SER A 235 27.34 0.74 1.77
N LYS A 236 28.07 -0.34 2.07
CA LYS A 236 28.07 -1.57 1.25
C LYS A 236 26.72 -2.31 1.26
N LEU A 237 25.88 -2.06 2.26
CA LEU A 237 24.53 -2.61 2.36
C LEU A 237 23.51 -1.76 1.59
N GLN A 238 23.92 -0.61 1.04
CA GLN A 238 23.10 0.18 0.14
C GLN A 238 22.69 -0.70 -1.05
N ASN A 239 21.40 -0.66 -1.41
CA ASN A 239 20.81 -1.50 -2.46
C ASN A 239 20.82 -3.01 -2.16
N THR A 240 20.73 -3.39 -0.88
CA THR A 240 20.39 -4.75 -0.45
C THR A 240 19.02 -4.73 0.23
N PHE A 241 18.45 -5.91 0.54
CA PHE A 241 17.22 -5.96 1.32
C PHE A 241 17.36 -5.32 2.70
N ILE A 242 18.57 -5.12 3.23
CA ILE A 242 18.80 -4.39 4.49
C ILE A 242 18.31 -2.95 4.40
N ALA A 243 18.38 -2.34 3.21
CA ALA A 243 17.94 -0.98 2.97
C ALA A 243 16.45 -0.93 2.56
N THR A 244 15.57 -1.65 3.26
CA THR A 244 14.12 -1.74 2.94
C THR A 244 13.26 -1.64 4.20
N ARG A 245 12.00 -1.20 4.06
CA ARG A 245 11.06 -1.09 5.21
C ARG A 245 10.67 -2.46 5.76
N GLU A 246 10.67 -3.45 4.89
CA GLU A 246 10.41 -4.84 5.20
C GLU A 246 11.53 -5.41 6.09
N PHE A 247 12.80 -5.08 5.83
CA PHE A 247 13.88 -5.45 6.73
C PHE A 247 13.91 -4.63 8.01
N GLU A 248 13.57 -3.33 7.98
CA GLU A 248 13.48 -2.53 9.20
C GLU A 248 12.49 -3.13 10.21
N GLU A 249 11.36 -3.68 9.74
CA GLU A 249 10.42 -4.39 10.62
C GLU A 249 11.06 -5.63 11.27
N ARG A 250 11.85 -6.39 10.50
CA ARG A 250 12.58 -7.57 11.02
C ARG A 250 13.65 -7.15 12.01
N PHE A 251 14.38 -6.07 11.72
CA PHE A 251 15.45 -5.55 12.55
C PHE A 251 15.01 -5.33 14.00
N TRP A 252 13.79 -4.81 14.21
CA TRP A 252 13.23 -4.65 15.56
C TRP A 252 13.16 -5.97 16.35
N TYR A 253 12.75 -7.06 15.70
CA TYR A 253 12.72 -8.38 16.34
C TYR A 253 14.12 -8.98 16.49
N ILE A 254 15.01 -8.77 15.51
CA ILE A 254 16.39 -9.25 15.56
C ILE A 254 17.14 -8.64 16.75
N THR A 255 17.01 -7.33 16.97
CA THR A 255 17.65 -6.65 18.11
C THR A 255 17.01 -7.03 19.44
N ALA A 256 15.68 -7.22 19.49
CA ALA A 256 14.99 -7.72 20.68
C ALA A 256 15.47 -9.12 21.09
N ILE A 257 15.76 -9.99 20.10
CA ILE A 257 16.28 -11.35 20.32
C ILE A 257 17.75 -11.34 20.74
N GLY A 258 18.56 -10.52 20.08
CA GLY A 258 20.02 -10.58 20.17
C GLY A 258 20.56 -10.30 21.57
N ASN A 259 19.82 -9.65 22.46
CA ASN A 259 20.20 -9.48 23.87
C ASN A 259 20.08 -10.79 24.67
N ARG A 260 20.96 -11.77 24.42
CA ARG A 260 20.92 -13.10 25.06
C ARG A 260 22.29 -13.59 25.53
N SER A 261 22.53 -13.44 26.83
CA SER A 261 22.81 -14.55 27.77
C SER A 261 23.34 -13.95 29.06
N THR A 262 22.73 -14.24 30.21
CA THR A 262 23.39 -14.11 31.51
C THR A 262 24.51 -15.15 31.59
N ILE A 263 25.76 -14.71 31.62
CA ILE A 263 26.86 -15.61 32.04
C ILE A 263 26.78 -15.66 33.57
N HIS A 264 26.33 -16.79 34.13
CA HIS A 264 26.66 -17.10 35.53
C HIS A 264 28.14 -17.47 35.56
N ASN A 265 29.02 -16.50 35.81
CA ASN A 265 30.40 -16.81 36.13
C ASN A 265 30.38 -17.59 37.44
N THR A 266 30.83 -18.84 37.39
CA THR A 266 30.77 -19.81 38.50
C THR A 266 31.76 -19.49 39.64
N LEU A 267 32.05 -18.22 39.94
CA LEU A 267 32.91 -17.84 41.07
C LEU A 267 32.47 -16.58 41.84
N ASP A 268 31.43 -15.84 41.42
CA ASP A 268 30.81 -14.80 42.24
C ASP A 268 29.35 -14.56 41.79
N GLU A 269 28.40 -14.72 42.71
CA GLU A 269 26.97 -14.88 42.42
C GLU A 269 26.22 -13.58 42.05
N HIS A 270 26.91 -12.49 41.63
CA HIS A 270 26.29 -11.16 41.57
C HIS A 270 26.48 -10.34 40.28
N GLU A 271 27.08 -10.86 39.21
CA GLU A 271 27.15 -10.14 37.92
C GLU A 271 26.45 -10.87 36.77
N GLU A 272 25.23 -10.42 36.44
CA GLU A 272 24.54 -10.79 35.21
C GLU A 272 25.10 -9.98 34.02
N LYS A 273 26.02 -10.55 33.25
CA LYS A 273 26.50 -9.93 32.00
C LYS A 273 25.65 -10.40 30.82
N ILE A 274 25.05 -9.47 30.08
CA ILE A 274 24.24 -9.74 28.88
C ILE A 274 25.14 -9.72 27.63
N VAL A 275 25.22 -10.85 26.93
CA VAL A 275 25.98 -10.98 25.67
C VAL A 275 25.05 -10.92 24.47
N TRP A 276 25.51 -10.34 23.37
CA TRP A 276 24.77 -10.34 22.11
C TRP A 276 24.90 -11.67 21.36
N ASP A 277 23.81 -12.28 20.92
CA ASP A 277 23.84 -13.41 19.99
C ASP A 277 23.64 -12.92 18.53
N PRO A 278 24.70 -12.94 17.70
CA PRO A 278 24.63 -12.48 16.31
C PRO A 278 23.92 -13.45 15.37
N THR A 279 23.52 -14.64 15.82
CA THR A 279 23.15 -15.76 14.94
C THR A 279 22.02 -15.39 13.97
N ILE A 280 20.97 -14.73 14.44
CA ILE A 280 19.87 -14.31 13.56
C ILE A 280 20.32 -13.20 12.61
N ALA A 281 21.03 -12.19 13.08
CA ALA A 281 21.56 -11.11 12.23
C ALA A 281 22.47 -11.66 11.10
N ASN A 282 23.34 -12.61 11.44
CA ASN A 282 24.23 -13.27 10.49
C ASN A 282 23.48 -14.09 9.43
N ALA A 283 22.29 -14.62 9.75
CA ALA A 283 21.45 -15.28 8.74
C ALA A 283 21.07 -14.33 7.60
N TYR A 284 20.97 -13.03 7.87
CA TYR A 284 20.72 -12.00 6.85
C TYR A 284 22.01 -11.47 6.23
N LEU A 285 22.97 -11.03 7.06
CA LEU A 285 24.21 -10.38 6.58
C LEU A 285 25.09 -11.30 5.71
N ASN A 286 25.04 -12.62 5.93
CA ASN A 286 25.80 -13.60 5.14
C ASN A 286 25.07 -14.09 3.89
N ASN A 287 23.84 -13.64 3.64
CA ASN A 287 22.99 -14.13 2.53
C ASN A 287 22.38 -12.96 1.74
N LEU A 288 23.11 -11.85 1.58
CA LEU A 288 22.65 -10.66 0.86
C LEU A 288 22.38 -10.91 -0.64
N ASP A 289 22.92 -11.98 -1.20
CA ASP A 289 22.67 -12.43 -2.58
C ASP A 289 21.37 -13.23 -2.73
N LYS A 290 20.71 -13.60 -1.62
CA LYS A 290 19.46 -14.36 -1.59
C LYS A 290 18.25 -13.45 -1.47
N ASP A 291 17.08 -14.03 -1.73
CA ASP A 291 15.80 -13.37 -1.44
C ASP A 291 15.60 -13.18 0.08
N LEU A 292 14.90 -12.11 0.46
CA LEU A 292 14.63 -11.84 1.88
C LEU A 292 13.88 -12.99 2.56
N TRP A 293 12.92 -13.62 1.87
CA TRP A 293 12.17 -14.77 2.42
C TRP A 293 13.07 -15.97 2.73
N TYR A 294 14.19 -16.15 2.02
CA TYR A 294 15.14 -17.21 2.31
C TYR A 294 15.82 -16.96 3.66
N CYS A 295 16.28 -15.73 3.90
CA CYS A 295 16.87 -15.32 5.17
C CYS A 295 15.84 -15.42 6.31
N ASP A 296 14.59 -15.04 6.07
CA ASP A 296 13.49 -15.22 7.03
C ASP A 296 13.26 -16.70 7.38
N SER A 297 13.40 -17.60 6.40
CA SER A 297 13.28 -19.04 6.64
C SER A 297 14.39 -19.57 7.56
N LEU A 298 15.63 -19.08 7.39
CA LEU A 298 16.75 -19.43 8.26
C LEU A 298 16.50 -18.93 9.68
N ALA A 299 16.12 -17.66 9.83
CA ALA A 299 15.79 -17.06 11.11
C ALA A 299 14.66 -17.82 11.83
N TYR A 300 13.58 -18.15 11.11
CA TYR A 300 12.47 -18.96 11.62
C TYR A 300 12.95 -20.32 12.16
N ILE A 301 13.75 -21.05 11.39
CA ILE A 301 14.29 -22.37 11.80
C ILE A 301 15.17 -22.26 13.04
N ILE A 302 16.03 -21.23 13.11
CA ILE A 302 16.90 -20.99 14.27
C ILE A 302 16.06 -20.72 15.52
N ILE A 303 15.11 -19.79 15.46
CA ILE A 303 14.22 -19.42 16.57
C ILE A 303 13.43 -20.63 17.06
N LYS A 304 12.86 -21.40 16.13
CA LYS A 304 12.12 -22.63 16.43
C LYS A 304 13.00 -23.68 17.12
N SER A 305 14.27 -23.77 16.74
CA SER A 305 15.22 -24.70 17.39
C SER A 305 15.51 -24.31 18.84
N TRP A 306 15.57 -23.00 19.13
CA TRP A 306 15.78 -22.50 20.48
C TRP A 306 14.58 -22.76 21.39
N ALA A 307 13.36 -22.55 20.88
CA ALA A 307 12.12 -22.82 21.61
C ALA A 307 12.02 -24.30 22.07
N LYS A 308 12.51 -25.24 21.25
CA LYS A 308 12.51 -26.68 21.58
C LYS A 308 13.52 -27.08 22.64
N LYS A 309 14.70 -26.44 22.71
CA LYS A 309 15.80 -26.85 23.59
C LYS A 309 15.57 -26.53 25.07
N THR A 310 14.65 -25.62 25.40
CA THR A 310 14.64 -24.99 26.73
C THR A 310 13.54 -25.49 27.68
N ASN A 311 12.70 -26.45 27.29
CA ASN A 311 11.60 -27.07 28.07
C ASN A 311 10.70 -26.09 28.88
N SER A 312 10.81 -24.79 28.60
CA SER A 312 10.16 -23.70 29.31
C SER A 312 9.88 -22.61 28.28
N HIS A 313 8.60 -22.26 28.16
CA HIS A 313 8.11 -21.13 27.38
C HIS A 313 8.44 -19.78 28.07
N LYS A 314 9.54 -19.70 28.83
CA LYS A 314 9.85 -18.58 29.74
C LYS A 314 11.13 -17.86 29.34
N TYR A 315 11.19 -17.35 28.12
CA TYR A 315 12.06 -16.22 27.82
C TYR A 315 11.18 -15.02 27.54
N TRP A 316 11.28 -14.04 28.43
CA TRP A 316 10.77 -12.71 28.19
C TRP A 316 11.85 -11.96 27.41
N TYR A 317 11.69 -11.87 26.09
CA TYR A 317 12.53 -10.99 25.27
C TYR A 317 11.97 -9.59 25.43
N TRP A 318 12.39 -8.84 26.46
CA TRP A 318 11.91 -7.48 26.72
C TRP A 318 10.38 -7.31 26.49
N ASN A 319 9.58 -8.30 26.93
CA ASN A 319 8.12 -8.40 26.78
C ASN A 319 7.53 -9.14 25.55
N ILE A 320 8.31 -9.88 24.75
CA ILE A 320 7.77 -10.73 23.66
C ILE A 320 7.92 -12.22 24.03
N GLN A 321 6.84 -12.99 23.90
CA GLN A 321 6.89 -14.44 24.14
C GLN A 321 7.60 -15.15 22.97
N SER A 322 8.32 -16.24 23.26
CA SER A 322 9.01 -17.03 22.23
C SER A 322 8.08 -17.56 21.14
N ALA A 323 6.83 -17.91 21.50
CA ALA A 323 5.81 -18.34 20.55
C ALA A 323 5.38 -17.21 19.59
N ASP A 324 5.30 -15.97 20.09
CA ASP A 324 5.00 -14.80 19.26
C ASP A 324 6.12 -14.50 18.27
N LEU A 325 7.38 -14.67 18.70
CA LEU A 325 8.55 -14.51 17.82
C LEU A 325 8.61 -15.61 16.75
N GLU A 326 8.42 -16.87 17.13
CA GLU A 326 8.34 -17.97 16.16
C GLU A 326 7.25 -17.67 15.12
N LYS A 327 6.06 -17.30 15.59
CA LYS A 327 4.94 -16.95 14.72
C LYS A 327 5.28 -15.78 13.80
N LYS A 328 5.91 -14.74 14.32
CA LYS A 328 6.27 -13.55 13.55
C LYS A 328 7.29 -13.84 12.45
N PHE A 329 8.32 -14.64 12.71
CA PHE A 329 9.28 -15.00 11.65
C PHE A 329 8.70 -16.03 10.67
N GLU A 330 7.77 -16.89 11.11
CA GLU A 330 6.97 -17.71 10.19
C GLU A 330 6.17 -16.81 9.22
N ASP A 331 5.59 -15.74 9.77
CA ASP A 331 4.81 -14.75 9.04
C ASP A 331 5.67 -13.98 8.04
N PHE A 332 6.84 -13.49 8.44
CA PHE A 332 7.83 -12.89 7.53
C PHE A 332 8.21 -13.82 6.39
N TYR A 333 8.54 -15.07 6.72
CA TYR A 333 8.85 -16.10 5.73
C TYR A 333 7.70 -16.30 4.71
N LYS A 334 6.45 -16.30 5.17
CA LYS A 334 5.25 -16.48 4.33
C LYS A 334 4.97 -15.31 3.38
N GLN A 335 5.54 -14.12 3.61
CA GLN A 335 5.40 -12.99 2.70
C GLN A 335 6.09 -13.22 1.35
N ARG A 336 7.09 -14.12 1.27
CA ARG A 336 7.80 -14.46 0.02
C ARG A 336 8.43 -13.25 -0.68
N LEU A 337 8.90 -12.27 0.09
CA LEU A 337 9.61 -11.08 -0.39
C LEU A 337 10.94 -11.46 -1.04
N THR A 338 11.17 -10.99 -2.26
CA THR A 338 12.35 -11.32 -3.06
C THR A 338 13.53 -10.43 -2.70
N LYS A 339 14.63 -10.55 -3.45
CA LYS A 339 15.67 -9.52 -3.50
C LYS A 339 15.12 -8.17 -3.96
N VAL A 340 15.91 -7.13 -3.71
CA VAL A 340 15.62 -5.76 -4.17
C VAL A 340 15.71 -5.62 -5.68
N ILE A 341 15.06 -4.58 -6.20
CA ILE A 341 15.19 -4.14 -7.59
C ILE A 341 16.66 -3.82 -7.88
N ASP A 342 17.24 -4.55 -8.83
CA ASP A 342 18.62 -4.42 -9.27
C ASP A 342 18.73 -3.38 -10.39
N PHE A 343 19.52 -2.31 -10.15
CA PHE A 343 19.76 -1.24 -11.12
C PHE A 343 20.69 -1.67 -12.27
N ALA A 344 21.15 -2.93 -12.26
CA ALA A 344 21.98 -3.55 -13.28
C ALA A 344 23.26 -2.77 -13.59
N GLY A 345 23.81 -2.06 -12.60
CA GLY A 345 24.97 -1.18 -12.77
C GLY A 345 24.77 -0.05 -13.79
N VAL A 346 23.53 0.38 -14.02
CA VAL A 346 23.20 1.59 -14.79
C VAL A 346 22.84 2.70 -13.82
N ASP A 347 23.40 3.90 -14.04
CA ASP A 347 23.02 5.11 -13.31
C ASP A 347 21.69 5.65 -13.88
N PRO A 348 20.56 5.55 -13.16
CA PRO A 348 19.26 5.96 -13.69
C PRO A 348 19.08 7.48 -13.80
N SER A 349 20.02 8.28 -13.27
CA SER A 349 20.02 9.73 -13.44
C SER A 349 20.34 10.19 -14.87
N LYS A 350 20.94 9.30 -15.68
CA LYS A 350 21.36 9.64 -17.05
C LYS A 350 20.17 9.60 -18.01
N LYS A 351 20.11 10.56 -18.94
CA LYS A 351 19.06 10.65 -19.98
C LYS A 351 18.95 9.39 -20.84
N ASP A 352 20.05 8.66 -21.03
CA ASP A 352 20.09 7.43 -21.82
C ASP A 352 19.94 6.14 -20.98
N ALA A 353 19.60 6.25 -19.68
CA ALA A 353 19.49 5.11 -18.77
C ALA A 353 18.54 4.02 -19.27
N ARG A 354 17.33 4.40 -19.71
CA ARG A 354 16.34 3.47 -20.30
C ARG A 354 16.92 2.70 -21.49
N GLN A 355 17.66 3.37 -22.38
CA GLN A 355 18.32 2.74 -23.53
C GLN A 355 19.43 1.78 -23.08
N ARG A 356 20.23 2.14 -22.07
CA ARG A 356 21.29 1.28 -21.52
C ARG A 356 20.71 0.03 -20.86
N LEU A 357 19.63 0.17 -20.08
CA LEU A 357 18.93 -0.97 -19.46
C LEU A 357 18.37 -1.91 -20.53
N LYS A 358 17.77 -1.37 -21.60
CA LYS A 358 17.33 -2.17 -22.75
C LYS A 358 18.48 -2.92 -23.40
N LYS A 359 19.64 -2.27 -23.61
CA LYS A 359 20.86 -2.93 -24.13
C LYS A 359 21.38 -4.05 -23.22
N LYS A 360 21.13 -3.96 -21.90
CA LYS A 360 21.39 -5.02 -20.91
C LYS A 360 20.31 -6.11 -20.86
N GLY A 361 19.35 -6.11 -21.77
CA GLY A 361 18.31 -7.13 -21.88
C GLY A 361 17.14 -6.97 -20.90
N LYS A 362 17.01 -5.81 -20.23
CA LYS A 362 15.85 -5.54 -19.36
C LYS A 362 14.59 -5.32 -20.18
N THR A 363 13.49 -5.93 -19.73
CA THR A 363 12.15 -5.74 -20.30
C THR A 363 11.61 -4.33 -19.99
N PRO A 364 10.62 -3.81 -20.75
CA PRO A 364 10.00 -2.52 -20.44
C PRO A 364 9.50 -2.41 -18.99
N LYS A 365 8.88 -3.48 -18.48
CA LYS A 365 8.40 -3.55 -17.09
C LYS A 365 9.55 -3.45 -16.08
N GLU A 366 10.64 -4.18 -16.28
CA GLU A 366 11.81 -4.09 -15.39
C GLU A 366 12.48 -2.71 -15.46
N ILE A 367 12.48 -2.07 -16.63
CA ILE A 367 12.98 -0.70 -16.77
C ILE A 367 12.11 0.25 -15.94
N ASP A 368 10.78 0.17 -16.07
CA ASP A 368 9.85 1.01 -15.31
C ASP A 368 9.97 0.76 -13.79
N GLU A 369 10.20 -0.49 -13.36
CA GLU A 369 10.52 -0.83 -11.95
C GLU A 369 11.81 -0.16 -11.45
N ILE A 370 12.89 -0.19 -12.24
CA ILE A 370 14.17 0.44 -11.89
C ILE A 370 14.02 1.97 -11.83
N MET A 371 13.36 2.56 -12.82
CA MET A 371 13.11 4.02 -12.85
C MET A 371 12.22 4.46 -11.70
N ASN A 372 11.23 3.66 -11.32
CA ASN A 372 10.44 3.89 -10.11
C ASN A 372 11.32 3.89 -8.86
N ALA A 373 12.10 2.82 -8.65
CA ALA A 373 12.91 2.67 -7.44
C ALA A 373 13.88 3.84 -7.27
N TYR A 374 14.53 4.25 -8.37
CA TYR A 374 15.37 5.44 -8.38
C TYR A 374 14.58 6.72 -8.06
N THR A 375 13.46 6.96 -8.75
CA THR A 375 12.61 8.13 -8.51
C THR A 375 12.17 8.21 -7.05
N ARG A 376 11.79 7.07 -6.49
CA ARG A 376 11.42 6.96 -5.08
C ARG A 376 12.58 7.33 -4.16
N GLN A 377 13.78 6.80 -4.38
CA GLN A 377 14.98 7.19 -3.63
C GLN A 377 15.23 8.70 -3.69
N GLN A 378 15.20 9.30 -4.89
CA GLN A 378 15.44 10.73 -5.07
C GLN A 378 14.42 11.60 -4.35
N GLN A 379 13.15 11.18 -4.36
CA GLN A 379 12.11 11.89 -3.65
C GLN A 379 12.34 11.92 -2.14
N LEU A 380 12.84 10.82 -1.56
CA LEU A 380 13.15 10.76 -0.12
C LEU A 380 14.32 11.65 0.25
N ILE A 381 15.37 11.65 -0.58
CA ILE A 381 16.54 12.49 -0.42
C ILE A 381 16.16 13.97 -0.52
N THR A 382 15.41 14.35 -1.57
CA THR A 382 15.04 15.75 -1.84
C THR A 382 14.09 16.30 -0.78
N ASN A 383 13.14 15.49 -0.31
CA ASN A 383 12.21 15.92 0.73
C ASN A 383 12.86 15.99 2.12
N HIS A 384 14.14 15.63 2.26
CA HIS A 384 14.85 15.54 3.54
C HIS A 384 14.05 14.79 4.61
N LYS A 385 13.31 13.75 4.20
CA LYS A 385 12.39 13.05 5.11
C LYS A 385 13.19 12.46 6.25
N ASN A 386 12.94 12.98 7.46
CA ASN A 386 13.50 12.40 8.67
C ASN A 386 12.91 11.01 8.93
N LYS A 387 13.49 10.28 9.87
CA LYS A 387 13.02 8.97 10.32
C LYS A 387 11.49 8.86 10.47
N GLN A 388 10.85 9.80 11.17
CA GLN A 388 9.41 9.74 11.46
C GLN A 388 8.55 9.93 10.21
N GLU A 389 8.98 10.79 9.28
CA GLU A 389 8.30 10.98 8.00
C GLU A 389 8.57 9.82 7.04
N ALA A 390 9.74 9.20 7.17
CA ALA A 390 10.15 8.08 6.36
C ALA A 390 9.47 6.77 6.80
N GLN A 391 9.14 6.62 8.10
CA GLN A 391 8.29 5.54 8.62
C GLN A 391 6.86 5.53 8.04
N LYS A 392 6.42 6.63 7.44
CA LYS A 392 5.13 6.70 6.71
C LYS A 392 5.23 6.15 5.28
N ILE A 393 6.44 5.78 4.83
CA ILE A 393 6.71 5.14 3.54
C ILE A 393 6.51 3.65 3.66
N THR A 394 6.07 3.02 2.58
CA THR A 394 5.07 1.97 2.66
C THR A 394 5.61 0.60 2.27
N GLN A 395 5.00 -0.46 2.79
CA GLN A 395 5.17 -1.84 2.31
C GLN A 395 4.12 -2.21 1.24
N ASN A 396 3.03 -1.43 1.11
CA ASN A 396 1.93 -1.71 0.19
C ASN A 396 2.21 -1.14 -1.21
N SER A 397 3.20 -1.72 -1.91
CA SER A 397 3.50 -1.41 -3.30
C SER A 397 2.86 -2.39 -4.27
N PHE A 398 2.26 -1.87 -5.33
CA PHE A 398 1.64 -2.67 -6.38
C PHE A 398 1.54 -1.90 -7.70
N VAL A 399 1.16 -2.60 -8.76
CA VAL A 399 0.94 -2.02 -10.09
C VAL A 399 -0.52 -2.11 -10.50
N VAL A 400 -1.00 -1.09 -11.22
CA VAL A 400 -2.34 -1.08 -11.83
C VAL A 400 -2.24 -0.80 -13.32
N ALA A 401 -2.99 -1.57 -14.10
CA ALA A 401 -3.09 -1.41 -15.56
C ALA A 401 -4.35 -0.64 -15.99
N LYS A 402 -5.17 -0.21 -15.03
CA LYS A 402 -6.43 0.51 -15.24
C LYS A 402 -6.54 1.66 -14.24
N LEU A 403 -7.19 2.73 -14.68
CA LEU A 403 -7.52 3.90 -13.86
C LEU A 403 -8.95 3.73 -13.29
N GLY A 404 -9.27 4.49 -12.25
CA GLY A 404 -10.55 4.42 -11.52
C GLY A 404 -10.34 4.16 -10.04
N TRP A 405 -11.35 3.57 -9.39
CA TRP A 405 -11.27 3.14 -8.01
C TRP A 405 -10.39 1.91 -7.84
N ILE A 406 -9.45 2.01 -6.91
CA ILE A 406 -8.49 0.98 -6.54
C ILE A 406 -8.58 0.79 -5.04
N ASN A 407 -8.56 -0.46 -4.60
CA ASN A 407 -8.62 -0.80 -3.20
C ASN A 407 -7.55 -1.83 -2.86
N CYS A 408 -6.94 -1.68 -1.68
CA CYS A 408 -5.84 -2.48 -1.19
C CYS A 408 -6.23 -3.11 0.14
N ASP A 409 -6.81 -4.31 0.06
CA ASP A 409 -7.56 -4.89 1.17
C ASP A 409 -7.23 -6.36 1.37
N GLN A 410 -7.55 -6.88 2.55
CA GLN A 410 -7.53 -8.31 2.83
C GLN A 410 -8.95 -8.85 2.98
N PHE A 411 -9.17 -10.10 2.59
CA PHE A 411 -10.43 -10.77 2.93
C PHE A 411 -10.54 -10.90 4.45
N TYR A 412 -11.63 -10.38 4.99
CA TYR A 412 -11.90 -10.49 6.41
C TYR A 412 -12.22 -11.95 6.74
N ASN A 413 -11.47 -12.49 7.70
CA ASN A 413 -11.63 -13.87 8.17
C ASN A 413 -11.63 -13.87 9.70
N ASP A 414 -12.82 -13.87 10.29
CA ASP A 414 -12.98 -13.98 11.74
C ASP A 414 -13.72 -15.27 12.09
N PRO A 415 -13.13 -16.17 12.89
CA PRO A 415 -13.77 -17.43 13.26
C PRO A 415 -15.04 -17.23 14.12
N LYS A 416 -15.26 -16.03 14.68
CA LYS A 416 -16.49 -15.67 15.42
C LYS A 416 -17.61 -15.18 14.49
N ALA A 417 -17.35 -15.00 13.20
CA ALA A 417 -18.35 -14.52 12.27
C ALA A 417 -19.48 -15.54 12.08
N LYS A 418 -20.71 -15.13 12.38
CA LYS A 418 -21.94 -15.94 12.21
C LYS A 418 -22.96 -15.17 11.39
N GLU A 419 -23.98 -15.86 10.89
CA GLU A 419 -25.13 -15.22 10.25
C GLU A 419 -25.71 -14.13 11.17
N ALA A 420 -25.81 -12.93 10.62
CA ALA A 420 -26.30 -11.76 11.32
C ALA A 420 -27.28 -11.00 10.43
N ASN A 421 -28.40 -10.62 11.01
CA ASN A 421 -29.45 -9.86 10.36
C ASN A 421 -29.58 -8.50 11.05
N ILE A 422 -28.83 -7.52 10.54
CA ILE A 422 -28.74 -6.18 11.11
C ILE A 422 -29.58 -5.20 10.28
N LEU A 423 -30.54 -4.55 10.95
CA LEU A 423 -31.40 -3.53 10.39
C LEU A 423 -31.36 -2.24 11.22
N ALA A 424 -31.61 -1.11 10.57
CA ALA A 424 -31.88 0.17 11.22
C ALA A 424 -33.24 0.71 10.79
N SER A 425 -34.06 1.06 11.78
CA SER A 425 -35.30 1.81 11.58
C SER A 425 -34.98 3.29 11.77
N ILE A 426 -35.06 4.07 10.68
CA ILE A 426 -34.60 5.46 10.66
C ILE A 426 -35.78 6.41 10.76
N HIS A 427 -35.84 7.15 11.86
CA HIS A 427 -36.86 8.15 12.13
C HIS A 427 -36.35 9.54 11.80
N ALA A 428 -37.20 10.30 11.11
CA ALA A 428 -36.91 11.64 10.65
C ALA A 428 -37.97 12.62 11.20
N PRO A 429 -37.59 13.84 11.62
CA PRO A 429 -38.55 14.84 12.12
C PRO A 429 -39.62 15.25 11.09
N ASN A 430 -39.31 15.08 9.79
CA ASN A 430 -40.22 15.27 8.65
C ASN A 430 -40.16 14.00 7.79
N SER A 431 -41.09 13.81 6.84
CA SER A 431 -40.94 12.79 5.80
C SER A 431 -39.71 13.10 4.93
N LEU A 432 -38.55 12.61 5.35
CA LEU A 432 -37.28 12.67 4.62
C LEU A 432 -37.26 11.64 3.48
N GLY A 433 -38.28 10.78 3.37
CA GLY A 433 -38.45 9.79 2.31
C GLY A 433 -37.20 8.92 2.13
N SER A 434 -36.87 8.62 0.87
CA SER A 434 -35.68 7.86 0.47
C SER A 434 -34.37 8.68 0.53
N SER A 435 -34.35 9.88 1.11
CA SER A 435 -33.19 10.79 1.10
C SER A 435 -32.08 10.46 2.12
N VAL A 436 -32.02 9.22 2.60
CA VAL A 436 -31.10 8.80 3.66
C VAL A 436 -30.04 7.83 3.12
N SER A 437 -28.78 8.11 3.44
CA SER A 437 -27.67 7.18 3.31
C SER A 437 -27.37 6.57 4.68
N ALA A 438 -27.47 5.25 4.80
CA ALA A 438 -27.17 4.53 6.03
C ALA A 438 -25.95 3.63 5.84
N VAL A 439 -25.00 3.67 6.78
CA VAL A 439 -23.77 2.87 6.76
C VAL A 439 -23.55 2.24 8.13
N LEU A 440 -23.20 0.95 8.14
CA LEU A 440 -22.73 0.23 9.33
C LEU A 440 -21.21 0.13 9.25
N ILE A 441 -20.52 0.61 10.28
CA ILE A 441 -19.06 0.51 10.43
C ILE A 441 -18.75 -0.48 11.56
N LEU A 442 -17.82 -1.41 11.34
CA LEU A 442 -17.30 -2.22 12.45
C LEU A 442 -16.13 -1.45 13.08
N ASP A 443 -16.29 -1.09 14.34
CA ASP A 443 -15.34 -0.21 15.05
C ASP A 443 -13.95 -0.86 15.10
N ASP A 444 -12.90 -0.09 14.82
CA ASP A 444 -11.50 -0.53 14.84
C ASP A 444 -11.17 -1.67 13.82
N ARG A 445 -12.05 -1.93 12.85
CA ARG A 445 -11.86 -2.98 11.83
C ARG A 445 -11.69 -2.44 10.40
N HIS A 446 -11.91 -1.14 10.14
CA HIS A 446 -11.92 -0.55 8.79
C HIS A 446 -12.84 -1.31 7.81
N ILE A 447 -14.05 -1.64 8.26
CA ILE A 447 -15.06 -2.34 7.47
C ILE A 447 -16.32 -1.48 7.42
N ALA A 448 -16.88 -1.30 6.23
CA ALA A 448 -18.08 -0.51 5.99
C ALA A 448 -19.11 -1.27 5.16
N LEU A 449 -20.37 -1.25 5.58
CA LEU A 449 -21.49 -1.88 4.89
C LEU A 449 -22.58 -0.85 4.61
N SER A 450 -22.98 -0.73 3.34
CA SER A 450 -24.07 0.17 2.96
C SER A 450 -25.43 -0.48 3.26
N GLY A 451 -26.32 0.29 3.91
CA GLY A 451 -27.68 -0.13 4.17
C GLY A 451 -28.55 0.00 2.91
N SER A 452 -29.25 -1.07 2.56
CA SER A 452 -30.26 -1.07 1.50
C SER A 452 -31.65 -0.78 2.07
N ASN A 453 -32.34 0.23 1.53
CA ASN A 453 -33.71 0.54 1.94
C ASN A 453 -34.65 -0.58 1.46
N THR A 454 -35.44 -1.14 2.39
CA THR A 454 -36.32 -2.29 2.10
C THR A 454 -37.79 -1.90 1.98
N LYS A 455 -38.30 -1.06 2.90
CA LYS A 455 -39.62 -0.38 2.98
C LYS A 455 -39.67 0.41 4.30
N ASP A 456 -40.57 1.39 4.43
CA ASP A 456 -40.87 2.10 5.71
C ASP A 456 -39.66 2.65 6.48
N SER A 457 -38.69 3.25 5.78
CA SER A 457 -37.44 3.77 6.38
C SER A 457 -36.59 2.71 7.12
N LEU A 458 -36.78 1.43 6.79
CA LEU A 458 -36.01 0.31 7.31
C LEU A 458 -34.86 -0.04 6.37
N TYR A 459 -33.63 0.09 6.89
CA TYR A 459 -32.39 -0.16 6.17
C TYR A 459 -31.76 -1.46 6.62
N ARG A 460 -31.43 -2.34 5.67
CA ARG A 460 -30.79 -3.63 5.93
C ARG A 460 -29.32 -3.60 5.51
N PHE A 461 -28.45 -3.96 6.43
CA PHE A 461 -26.99 -4.05 6.20
C PHE A 461 -26.53 -5.48 5.89
N THR A 462 -27.15 -6.47 6.55
CA THR A 462 -26.83 -7.88 6.38
C THR A 462 -28.08 -8.77 6.36
N GLY A 463 -27.93 -10.03 5.96
CA GLY A 463 -28.99 -11.04 5.91
C GLY A 463 -29.31 -11.53 4.49
N SER A 464 -30.30 -12.39 4.33
CA SER A 464 -30.55 -13.16 3.09
C SER A 464 -30.77 -12.31 1.83
N SER A 465 -31.24 -11.08 1.96
CA SER A 465 -31.42 -10.15 0.84
C SER A 465 -30.31 -9.10 0.72
N ALA A 466 -29.32 -9.09 1.61
CA ALA A 466 -28.17 -8.19 1.58
C ALA A 466 -27.02 -8.80 0.74
N PRO A 467 -26.05 -7.99 0.27
CA PRO A 467 -24.88 -8.53 -0.43
C PRO A 467 -23.99 -9.38 0.48
N TYR A 468 -24.15 -9.31 1.80
CA TYR A 468 -23.33 -10.00 2.78
C TYR A 468 -24.13 -10.43 4.01
N THR A 469 -23.75 -11.52 4.69
CA THR A 469 -24.59 -12.13 5.73
C THR A 469 -23.93 -12.40 7.08
N LYS A 470 -22.59 -12.38 7.20
CA LYS A 470 -21.91 -12.87 8.43
C LYS A 470 -21.14 -11.80 9.21
N LEU A 471 -21.44 -11.57 10.47
CA LEU A 471 -20.70 -10.59 11.28
C LEU A 471 -20.13 -11.22 12.56
N PRO A 472 -19.04 -10.66 13.14
CA PRO A 472 -18.49 -11.12 14.40
C PRO A 472 -19.43 -10.77 15.55
N ILE A 473 -20.17 -11.77 16.05
CA ILE A 473 -21.17 -11.56 17.12
C ILE A 473 -20.47 -11.11 18.41
N GLY A 474 -21.04 -10.08 19.06
CA GLY A 474 -20.50 -9.50 20.30
C GLY A 474 -19.50 -8.37 20.10
N GLU A 475 -19.05 -8.11 18.87
CA GLU A 475 -18.16 -6.97 18.59
C GLU A 475 -18.94 -5.65 18.47
N LYS A 476 -18.20 -4.55 18.60
CA LYS A 476 -18.75 -3.20 18.51
C LYS A 476 -18.84 -2.76 17.06
N ALA A 477 -19.92 -2.05 16.76
CA ALA A 477 -20.11 -1.42 15.47
C ALA A 477 -20.92 -0.14 15.66
N THR A 478 -20.88 0.75 14.67
CA THR A 478 -21.60 2.01 14.69
C THR A 478 -22.45 2.12 13.42
N ILE A 479 -23.75 2.36 13.58
CA ILE A 479 -24.63 2.71 12.47
C ILE A 479 -24.72 4.23 12.36
N ILE A 480 -24.47 4.76 11.17
CA ILE A 480 -24.57 6.18 10.84
C ILE A 480 -25.59 6.37 9.73
N ALA A 481 -26.48 7.32 9.91
CA ALA A 481 -27.48 7.73 8.93
C ALA A 481 -27.31 9.22 8.63
N LEU A 482 -27.14 9.56 7.35
CA LEU A 482 -27.01 10.92 6.85
C LEU A 482 -28.15 11.22 5.88
N ALA A 483 -28.74 12.40 6.00
CA ALA A 483 -29.77 12.85 5.08
C ALA A 483 -29.63 14.34 4.78
N TYR A 484 -30.17 14.76 3.64
CA TYR A 484 -30.18 16.17 3.23
C TYR A 484 -31.52 16.51 2.60
N GLN A 485 -32.20 17.52 3.15
CA GLN A 485 -33.47 18.01 2.61
C GLN A 485 -33.57 19.52 2.82
N ASN A 486 -34.03 20.26 1.81
CA ASN A 486 -34.27 21.71 1.90
C ASN A 486 -33.05 22.49 2.42
N LYS A 487 -31.86 22.14 1.91
CA LYS A 487 -30.56 22.69 2.33
C LYS A 487 -30.14 22.41 3.78
N GLN A 488 -30.90 21.58 4.50
CA GLN A 488 -30.63 21.21 5.89
C GLN A 488 -30.03 19.79 5.96
N PRO A 489 -28.81 19.64 6.49
CA PRO A 489 -28.25 18.34 6.86
C PRO A 489 -28.94 17.76 8.10
N TYR A 490 -29.06 16.43 8.11
CA TYR A 490 -29.49 15.65 9.25
C TYR A 490 -28.54 14.48 9.48
N MET A 491 -28.30 14.14 10.74
CA MET A 491 -27.50 13.00 11.13
C MET A 491 -28.13 12.24 12.29
N GLY A 492 -27.98 10.92 12.26
CA GLY A 492 -28.23 10.03 13.39
C GLY A 492 -27.09 9.02 13.47
N MET A 493 -26.66 8.71 14.68
CA MET A 493 -25.58 7.75 14.93
C MET A 493 -25.92 6.90 16.14
N LYS A 494 -25.65 5.60 16.05
CA LYS A 494 -25.90 4.65 17.13
C LYS A 494 -24.80 3.60 17.21
N PRO A 495 -23.97 3.61 18.27
CA PRO A 495 -23.14 2.48 18.62
C PRO A 495 -24.01 1.27 18.98
N ILE A 496 -23.59 0.10 18.56
CA ILE A 496 -24.27 -1.18 18.77
C ILE A 496 -23.26 -2.25 19.16
N THR A 497 -23.77 -3.32 19.77
CA THR A 497 -23.10 -4.60 19.83
C THR A 497 -23.74 -5.51 18.79
N ILE A 498 -22.93 -6.12 17.93
CA ILE A 498 -23.40 -7.00 16.86
C ILE A 498 -24.10 -8.22 17.47
N SER A 499 -25.34 -8.47 17.03
CA SER A 499 -26.18 -9.59 17.43
C SER A 499 -26.58 -10.43 16.21
N GLU A 500 -27.09 -11.64 16.42
CA GLU A 500 -27.57 -12.48 15.31
C GLU A 500 -28.81 -11.87 14.63
N ASN A 501 -29.68 -11.19 15.39
CA ASN A 501 -30.83 -10.46 14.87
C ASN A 501 -30.98 -9.15 15.65
N GLY A 502 -30.88 -8.01 14.96
CA GLY A 502 -30.98 -6.69 15.59
C GLY A 502 -31.68 -5.69 14.69
N THR A 503 -32.70 -5.01 15.23
CA THR A 503 -33.29 -3.82 14.62
C THR A 503 -33.04 -2.63 15.54
N TYR A 504 -32.33 -1.62 15.04
CA TYR A 504 -31.87 -0.50 15.85
C TYR A 504 -32.56 0.80 15.41
N GLU A 505 -33.27 1.42 16.36
CA GLU A 505 -33.89 2.73 16.14
C GLU A 505 -32.83 3.84 16.06
N ILE A 506 -32.88 4.65 15.00
CA ILE A 506 -31.99 5.79 14.76
C ILE A 506 -32.82 7.03 14.50
N ASN A 507 -32.71 8.02 15.38
CA ASN A 507 -33.40 9.30 15.23
C ASN A 507 -32.47 10.32 14.58
N LEU A 508 -32.84 10.79 13.38
CA LEU A 508 -32.14 11.86 12.69
C LEU A 508 -32.41 13.19 13.39
N LYS A 509 -31.34 13.95 13.66
CA LYS A 509 -31.40 15.30 14.19
C LYS A 509 -30.88 16.28 13.15
N LYS A 510 -31.40 17.51 13.16
CA LYS A 510 -30.80 18.61 12.37
C LYS A 510 -29.35 18.77 12.81
N SER A 511 -28.46 18.92 11.85
CA SER A 511 -27.03 19.13 12.09
C SER A 511 -26.46 20.10 11.07
N SER A 512 -25.30 20.68 11.36
CA SER A 512 -24.50 21.40 10.37
C SER A 512 -23.55 20.46 9.63
N THR A 513 -23.13 20.82 8.41
CA THR A 513 -22.10 20.07 7.67
C THR A 513 -20.80 19.96 8.48
N LYS A 514 -20.44 21.01 9.24
CA LYS A 514 -19.25 21.04 10.09
C LYS A 514 -19.34 20.03 11.24
N GLU A 515 -20.45 19.97 11.96
CA GLU A 515 -20.67 18.99 13.04
C GLU A 515 -20.60 17.54 12.52
N ILE A 516 -21.19 17.29 11.35
CA ILE A 516 -21.12 15.96 10.70
C ILE A 516 -19.67 15.64 10.35
N GLN A 517 -18.94 16.59 9.75
CA GLN A 517 -17.54 16.39 9.39
C GLN A 517 -16.66 16.12 10.62
N GLU A 518 -16.85 16.82 11.73
CA GLU A 518 -16.15 16.58 12.99
C GLU A 518 -16.49 15.20 13.58
N THR A 519 -17.75 14.76 13.45
CA THR A 519 -18.18 13.43 13.88
C THR A 519 -17.50 12.34 13.06
N LEU A 520 -17.50 12.47 11.73
CA LEU A 520 -16.88 11.50 10.82
C LEU A 520 -15.36 11.40 11.01
N LYS A 521 -14.68 12.52 11.31
CA LYS A 521 -13.24 12.53 11.61
C LYS A 521 -12.86 11.74 12.86
N ASN A 522 -13.77 11.63 13.82
CA ASN A 522 -13.55 10.94 15.09
C ASN A 522 -14.07 9.50 15.09
N LEU A 523 -14.55 9.02 13.94
CA LEU A 523 -15.04 7.66 13.79
C LEU A 523 -13.88 6.67 13.80
N LYS A 524 -14.08 5.54 14.49
CA LYS A 524 -13.09 4.49 14.68
C LYS A 524 -13.21 3.38 13.65
#